data_AF-A0A0Q8U4P7-F1
#
_entry.id   AF-A0A0Q8U4P7-F1
#
_cell.length_a   1.000
_cell.length_b   1.000
_cell.length_c   1.000
_cell.angle_alpha   90.00
_cell.angle_beta   90.00
_cell.angle_gamma   90.00
#
_symmetry.space_group_name_H-M   'P 1'
#
loop_
_entity.id
_entity.type
_entity.pdbx_description
1 polymer ?
#
loop_
_entity_poly.entity_id
_entity_poly.type
_entity_poly.pdbx_seq_one_letter_code
_entity_poly.pdbx_strand_id
1 'polypeptide(L)' 'MSRELQALCFMAGANSMFIGGRLLTTANPDKDTDAALMADLGLRPMTMGEPRQRVDLAQADVMGMA' A
#
# COMPACT_ATOMS: atom_id res chain seq x y z
N MET A 1 10.10 9.24 -5.53
CA MET A 1 9.48 9.04 -4.21
C MET A 1 10.41 8.14 -3.40
N SER A 2 10.63 8.39 -2.11
CA SER A 2 11.49 7.50 -1.30
C SER A 2 10.72 6.29 -0.80
N ARG A 3 11.45 5.21 -0.46
CA ARG A 3 10.89 3.96 0.04
C ARG A 3 10.14 4.15 1.36
N GLU A 4 10.71 4.96 2.25
CA GLU A 4 10.20 5.25 3.59
C GLU A 4 8.89 6.04 3.50
N LEU A 5 8.83 7.02 2.60
CA LEU A 5 7.61 7.79 2.38
C LEU A 5 6.49 6.89 1.88
N GLN A 6 6.80 5.93 1.00
CA GLN A 6 5.80 5.01 0.46
C GLN A 6 5.30 4.03 1.53
N ALA A 7 6.21 3.53 2.38
CA ALA A 7 5.85 2.73 3.55
C ALA A 7 4.92 3.52 4.50
N LEU A 8 5.21 4.79 4.75
CA LEU A 8 4.33 5.66 5.54
C LEU A 8 2.96 5.85 4.89
N CYS A 9 2.88 5.98 3.56
CA CYS A 9 1.59 6.07 2.87
C CYS A 9 0.74 4.81 3.08
N PHE A 10 1.34 3.61 2.98
CA PHE A 10 0.63 2.36 3.27
C PHE A 10 0.19 2.27 4.73
N MET A 11 1.04 2.70 5.66
CA MET A 11 0.69 2.78 7.08
C MET A 11 -0.46 3.76 7.36
N ALA A 12 -0.52 4.87 6.62
CA ALA A 12 -1.59 5.87 6.70
C ALA A 12 -2.90 5.42 6.02
N GLY A 13 -2.94 4.21 5.45
CA GLY A 13 -4.15 3.61 4.89
C GLY A 13 -4.24 3.65 3.36
N ALA A 14 -3.19 4.07 2.64
CA ALA A 14 -3.12 3.80 1.21
C ALA A 14 -3.11 2.28 0.99
N ASN A 15 -3.88 1.79 0.03
CA ASN A 15 -4.07 0.36 -0.22
C ASN A 15 -4.01 0.00 -1.71
N SER A 16 -3.52 0.93 -2.53
CA SER A 16 -3.43 0.79 -3.99
C SER A 16 -2.28 1.63 -4.53
N MET A 17 -1.62 1.15 -5.57
CA MET A 17 -0.54 1.84 -6.27
C MET A 17 -0.46 1.39 -7.74
N PHE A 18 0.25 2.16 -8.56
CA PHE A 18 0.51 1.81 -9.96
C PHE A 18 1.78 0.97 -10.07
N ILE A 19 1.71 -0.12 -10.85
CA ILE A 19 2.83 -1.03 -11.12
C ILE A 19 3.19 -0.97 -12.60
N GLY A 20 4.49 -0.91 -12.92
CA GLY A 20 5.03 -0.86 -14.28
C GLY A 20 6.04 0.26 -14.46
N GLY A 21 6.71 0.37 -15.61
CA GLY A 21 7.81 1.34 -15.78
C GLY A 21 7.40 2.77 -16.13
N ARG A 22 6.11 3.05 -16.37
CA ARG A 22 5.64 4.35 -16.87
C ARG A 22 4.20 4.65 -16.42
N LEU A 23 3.98 5.88 -15.97
CA LEU A 23 2.67 6.51 -15.78
C LEU A 23 2.20 7.17 -17.09
N LEU A 24 1.08 7.90 -17.08
CA LEU A 24 0.54 8.48 -18.32
C LEU A 24 1.53 9.40 -19.07
N THR A 25 2.34 10.17 -18.35
CA THR A 25 3.28 11.15 -18.94
C THR A 25 4.69 11.08 -18.38
N THR A 26 4.93 10.29 -17.33
CA THR A 26 6.19 10.26 -16.58
C THR A 26 6.65 8.83 -16.33
N ALA A 27 7.94 8.65 -16.04
CA ALA A 27 8.45 7.34 -15.60
C ALA A 27 7.88 6.97 -14.23
N ASN A 28 7.63 5.67 -14.03
CA ASN A 28 7.23 5.08 -12.75
C ASN A 28 8.40 4.23 -12.20
N PRO A 29 8.49 3.98 -10.88
CA PRO A 29 9.44 3.01 -10.34
C PRO A 29 9.31 1.64 -11.00
N ASP A 30 10.42 0.90 -11.03
CA ASP A 30 10.44 -0.43 -11.61
C ASP A 30 9.61 -1.42 -10.78
N LYS A 31 8.97 -2.36 -11.46
CA LYS A 31 8.10 -3.37 -10.86
C LYS A 31 8.82 -4.22 -9.82
N ASP A 32 10.12 -4.48 -9.98
CA ASP A 32 10.90 -5.26 -9.02
C ASP A 32 11.14 -4.49 -7.72
N THR A 33 11.24 -3.15 -7.82
CA THR A 33 11.37 -2.27 -6.65
C THR A 33 10.08 -2.27 -5.84
N ASP A 34 8.93 -2.20 -6.51
CA ASP A 34 7.61 -2.25 -5.88
C ASP A 34 7.37 -3.60 -5.19
N ALA A 35 7.77 -4.70 -5.84
CA ALA A 35 7.66 -6.04 -5.28
C ALA A 35 8.52 -6.21 -4.01
N ALA A 36 9.75 -5.69 -4.02
CA ALA A 36 10.63 -5.70 -2.85
C ALA A 36 10.06 -4.86 -1.69
N LEU A 37 9.42 -3.73 -1.98
CA LEU A 37 8.74 -2.92 -0.95
C LEU A 37 7.55 -3.68 -0.35
N MET A 38 6.70 -4.28 -1.18
CA MET A 38 5.54 -5.04 -0.71
C MET A 38 5.96 -6.22 0.18
N ALA A 39 7.04 -6.92 -0.20
CA ALA A 39 7.60 -8.04 0.58
C ALA A 39 8.08 -7.57 1.97
N ASP A 40 8.85 -6.48 2.02
CA ASP A 40 9.37 -5.95 3.29
C ASP A 40 8.26 -5.43 4.23
N LEU A 41 7.17 -4.88 3.65
CA LEU A 41 6.00 -4.42 4.42
C LEU A 41 5.03 -5.56 4.76
N GLY A 42 5.27 -6.79 4.27
CA GLY A 42 4.36 -7.93 4.48
C GLY A 42 3.00 -7.78 3.79
N LEU A 43 2.91 -6.94 2.76
CA LEU A 43 1.68 -6.64 2.03
C LEU A 43 1.40 -7.69 0.95
N ARG A 44 0.12 -7.90 0.66
CA ARG A 44 -0.35 -8.84 -0.35
C ARG A 44 -1.27 -8.13 -1.34
N PRO A 45 -1.20 -8.45 -2.64
CA PRO A 45 -2.18 -7.95 -3.61
C PRO A 45 -3.59 -8.41 -3.23
N MET A 46 -4.59 -7.53 -3.35
CA MET A 46 -5.99 -7.94 -3.24
C MET A 46 -6.37 -8.85 -4.40
N THR A 47 -7.18 -9.85 -4.11
CA THR A 47 -7.70 -10.77 -5.13
C THR A 47 -9.06 -10.30 -5.62
N MET A 48 -9.36 -10.57 -6.89
CA MET A 48 -10.69 -10.26 -7.45
C MET A 48 -11.76 -11.04 -6.70
N GLY A 49 -12.67 -10.32 -6.05
CA GLY A 49 -13.80 -10.91 -5.30
C GLY A 49 -13.77 -10.66 -3.79
N GLU A 50 -12.70 -10.10 -3.23
CA GLU A 50 -12.71 -9.68 -1.83
C GLU A 50 -13.65 -8.47 -1.63
N PRO A 51 -14.61 -8.55 -0.69
CA PRO A 51 -15.50 -7.43 -0.41
C PRO A 51 -14.69 -6.25 0.15
N ARG A 52 -14.96 -5.03 -0.34
CA ARG A 52 -14.32 -3.83 0.20
C ARG A 52 -14.71 -3.68 1.68
N GLN A 53 -13.77 -3.96 2.57
CA GLN A 53 -13.94 -3.71 3.98
C GLN A 53 -14.01 -2.20 4.21
N ARG A 54 -15.14 -1.73 4.75
CA ARG A 54 -15.24 -0.38 5.28
C ARG A 54 -14.56 -0.41 6.65
N VAL A 55 -13.46 0.31 6.80
CA VAL A 55 -12.86 0.54 8.12
C VAL A 55 -13.77 1.51 8.86
N ASP A 56 -14.40 1.04 9.95
CA ASP A 56 -15.14 1.93 10.85
C ASP A 56 -14.13 2.67 11.72
N LEU A 57 -13.94 3.96 11.46
CA LEU A 57 -13.00 4.83 12.16
C LEU A 57 -13.31 4.94 13.67
N ALA A 58 -14.54 4.60 14.10
CA ALA A 58 -14.90 4.56 15.52
C ALA A 58 -14.29 3.38 16.29
N GLN A 59 -13.73 2.38 15.60
CA GLN A 59 -13.11 1.19 16.21
C GLN A 59 -11.58 1.17 16.12
N ALA A 60 -10.96 2.16 15.46
CA ALA A 60 -9.51 2.22 15.30
C ALA A 60 -8.76 2.62 16.59
N ASP A 61 -9.47 2.95 17.67
CA ASP A 61 -8.90 3.37 18.97
C ASP A 61 -8.57 2.19 19.91
N VAL A 62 -8.68 0.93 19.46
CA VAL A 62 -8.37 -0.26 20.28
C VAL A 62 -7.38 -1.19 19.58
N MET A 63 -6.28 -0.64 19.05
CA MET A 63 -5.15 -1.47 18.64
C MET A 63 -3.81 -0.77 18.93
N GLY A 64 -3.54 -0.45 20.20
CA GLY A 64 -2.19 0.02 20.57
C GLY A 64 -1.91 0.61 21.96
N MET A 65 -2.81 0.60 22.96
CA MET A 65 -2.47 1.06 24.33
C MET A 65 -3.11 0.27 25.49
N ALA A 66 -3.08 -1.06 25.42
CA ALA A 66 -3.24 -1.91 26.62
C ALA A 66 -2.41 -3.20 26.47
#